data_AF-A0A7C1A4A0-F1
#
_entry.id   AF-A0A7C1A4A0-F1
#
_cell.length_a   1.000
_cell.length_b   1.000
_cell.length_c   1.000
_cell.angle_alpha   90.00
_cell.angle_beta   90.00
_cell.angle_gamma   90.00
#
_symmetry.space_group_name_H-M   'P 1'
#
loop_
_entity.id
_entity.type
_entity.pdbx_description
1 polymer ?
#
loop_
_entity_poly.entity_id
_entity_poly.type
_entity_poly.pdbx_seq_one_letter_code
_entity_poly.pdbx_strand_id
1 'polypeptide(L)'
;QGLAGKVPISGQDATLAGCKSIVEGEQTMTVFKDIRLLTPMAIDMAVKFAKGETPEGLKDFTLAELTLDEKLKGTVPCKFLKVVGVDKESMYDVVIKSGFQEYDEVYKDVPEKDRPPKI
;
A
#
# COMPACT_ATOMS: atom_id res chain seq x y z
N GLN A 1 -17.63 5.63 22.64
CA GLN A 1 -16.38 6.38 22.87
C GLN A 1 -15.44 5.54 23.74
N GLY A 2 -14.12 5.69 23.65
CA GLY A 2 -13.15 4.94 24.48
C GLY A 2 -12.82 3.51 23.99
N LEU A 3 -13.01 3.25 22.69
CA LEU A 3 -12.72 1.95 22.05
C LEU A 3 -11.43 1.96 21.20
N ALA A 4 -10.74 3.10 21.09
CA ALA A 4 -9.45 3.20 20.41
C ALA A 4 -8.46 2.18 21.03
N GLY A 5 -7.76 1.44 20.18
CA GLY A 5 -6.83 0.37 20.57
C GLY A 5 -7.46 -0.88 21.19
N LYS A 6 -8.80 -0.98 21.24
CA LYS A 6 -9.52 -2.17 21.73
C LYS A 6 -10.20 -2.95 20.62
N VAL A 7 -10.68 -2.25 19.60
CA VAL A 7 -11.34 -2.85 18.44
C VAL A 7 -10.32 -2.90 17.31
N PRO A 8 -10.15 -4.05 16.64
CA PRO A 8 -9.24 -4.13 15.51
C PRO A 8 -9.77 -3.28 14.35
N ILE A 9 -8.89 -2.47 13.76
CA ILE A 9 -9.21 -1.56 12.65
C ILE A 9 -8.17 -1.77 11.55
N SER A 10 -8.64 -2.12 10.35
CA SER A 10 -7.81 -2.18 9.15
C SER A 10 -7.83 -0.85 8.39
N GLY A 11 -6.88 -0.68 7.48
CA GLY A 11 -6.81 0.45 6.58
C GLY A 11 -5.98 0.14 5.34
N GLN A 12 -5.80 1.13 4.48
CA GLN A 12 -4.99 1.02 3.27
C GLN A 12 -4.20 2.31 3.03
N ASP A 13 -3.22 2.23 2.13
CA ASP A 13 -2.45 3.32 1.54
C ASP A 13 -1.32 3.90 2.38
N ALA A 14 -1.12 3.42 3.62
CA ALA A 14 -0.05 3.88 4.51
C ALA A 14 0.05 5.42 4.59
N THR A 15 -1.11 6.08 4.72
CA THR A 15 -1.18 7.53 4.93
C THR A 15 -0.46 7.89 6.24
N LEU A 16 0.09 9.10 6.33
CA LEU A 16 0.78 9.55 7.53
C LEU A 16 -0.10 9.36 8.79
N ALA A 17 -1.36 9.78 8.74
CA ALA A 17 -2.30 9.61 9.85
C ALA A 17 -2.50 8.13 10.22
N GLY A 18 -2.69 7.23 9.24
CA GLY A 18 -2.83 5.80 9.50
C GLY A 18 -1.57 5.17 10.09
N CYS A 19 -0.39 5.57 9.60
CA CYS A 19 0.89 5.12 10.15
C CYS A 19 1.08 5.57 11.60
N LYS A 20 0.73 6.82 11.93
CA LYS A 20 0.75 7.34 13.31
C LYS A 20 -0.20 6.54 14.22
N SER A 21 -1.45 6.38 13.80
CA SER A 21 -2.43 5.59 14.56
C SER A 21 -2.01 4.14 14.76
N ILE A 22 -1.27 3.53 13.81
CA ILE A 22 -0.72 2.18 13.98
C ILE A 22 0.38 2.13 15.05
N VAL A 23 1.33 3.06 15.03
CA VAL A 23 2.43 3.04 16.02
C VAL A 23 1.96 3.42 17.42
N GLU A 24 0.91 4.24 17.53
CA GLU A 24 0.21 4.59 18.77
C GLU A 24 -0.71 3.46 19.26
N GLY A 25 -1.00 2.46 18.42
CA GLY A 25 -1.81 1.29 18.76
C GLY A 25 -3.31 1.51 18.64
N GLU A 26 -3.76 2.57 17.96
CA GLU A 26 -5.18 2.87 17.73
C GLU A 26 -5.74 2.17 16.48
N GLN A 27 -4.89 1.94 15.46
CA GLN A 27 -5.20 1.20 14.24
C GLN A 27 -4.35 -0.07 14.16
N THR A 28 -4.91 -1.18 13.70
CA THR A 28 -4.22 -2.48 13.73
C THR A 28 -3.22 -2.61 12.58
N MET A 29 -3.60 -2.21 11.38
CA MET A 29 -2.78 -2.40 10.18
C MET A 29 -3.21 -1.50 9.03
N THR A 30 -2.36 -1.38 8.01
CA THR A 30 -2.63 -0.77 6.71
C THR A 30 -2.07 -1.62 5.58
N VAL A 31 -2.75 -1.66 4.42
CA VAL A 31 -2.14 -2.23 3.21
C VAL A 31 -1.31 -1.17 2.52
N PHE A 32 0.01 -1.31 2.54
CA PHE A 32 0.93 -0.46 1.80
C PHE A 32 0.95 -0.83 0.32
N LYS A 33 0.73 0.18 -0.52
CA LYS A 33 0.78 0.12 -1.97
C LYS A 33 1.75 1.20 -2.43
N ASP A 34 2.97 0.81 -2.80
CA ASP A 34 3.99 1.79 -3.18
C ASP A 34 3.68 2.39 -4.56
N ILE A 35 3.04 3.55 -4.56
CA ILE A 35 2.68 4.28 -5.78
C ILE A 35 3.91 4.66 -6.62
N ARG A 36 5.11 4.74 -6.03
CA ARG A 36 6.35 5.03 -6.75
C ARG A 36 6.76 3.89 -7.69
N LEU A 37 6.24 2.68 -7.48
CA LEU A 37 6.39 1.55 -8.40
C LEU A 37 5.30 1.53 -9.48
N LEU A 38 4.10 2.01 -9.15
CA LEU A 38 2.96 2.02 -10.07
C LEU A 38 3.15 3.03 -11.21
N THR A 39 3.59 4.26 -10.90
CA THR A 39 3.72 5.30 -11.92
C THR A 39 4.73 4.94 -13.02
N PRO A 40 5.97 4.49 -12.73
CA PRO A 40 6.90 4.11 -13.79
C PRO A 40 6.39 2.94 -14.63
N MET A 41 5.73 1.95 -14.01
CA MET A 41 5.13 0.83 -14.72
C MET A 41 4.03 1.28 -15.68
N ALA A 42 3.13 2.15 -15.21
CA ALA A 42 2.02 2.66 -16.02
C ALA A 42 2.53 3.49 -17.21
N ILE A 43 3.56 4.33 -17.00
CA ILE A 43 4.17 5.14 -18.06
C ILE A 43 4.89 4.25 -19.09
N ASP A 44 5.68 3.26 -18.66
CA ASP A 44 6.33 2.31 -19.57
C ASP A 44 5.29 1.57 -20.44
N MET A 45 4.22 1.08 -19.80
CA MET A 45 3.12 0.42 -20.51
C MET A 45 2.46 1.34 -21.54
N ALA A 46 2.13 2.58 -21.14
CA ALA A 46 1.50 3.55 -22.04
C ALA A 46 2.38 3.88 -23.26
N VAL A 47 3.69 4.06 -23.05
CA VAL A 47 4.64 4.34 -24.15
C VAL A 47 4.76 3.15 -25.11
N LYS A 48 4.83 1.93 -24.59
CA LYS A 48 4.87 0.70 -25.42
C LYS A 48 3.62 0.57 -26.28
N PHE A 49 2.44 0.72 -25.68
CA PHE A 49 1.19 0.69 -26.43
C PHE A 49 1.13 1.78 -27.51
N ALA A 50 1.59 3.01 -27.20
CA ALA A 50 1.64 4.09 -28.18
C ALA A 50 2.57 3.81 -29.38
N LYS A 51 3.57 2.94 -29.19
CA LYS A 51 4.48 2.47 -30.26
C LYS A 51 3.96 1.21 -30.98
N GLY A 52 2.79 0.70 -30.61
CA GLY A 52 2.27 -0.57 -31.14
C GLY A 52 2.96 -1.81 -30.56
N GLU A 53 3.69 -1.66 -29.45
CA GLU A 53 4.34 -2.74 -28.72
C GLU A 53 3.40 -3.28 -27.61
N THR A 54 3.54 -4.56 -27.29
CA THR A 54 2.81 -5.18 -26.17
C THR A 54 3.70 -5.18 -24.91
N PRO A 55 3.28 -4.57 -23.79
CA PRO A 55 4.03 -4.62 -22.55
C PRO A 55 4.18 -6.03 -21.98
N GLU A 56 5.33 -6.29 -21.37
CA GLU A 56 5.65 -7.59 -20.79
C GLU A 56 4.95 -7.85 -19.46
N GLY A 57 4.61 -9.12 -19.22
CA GLY A 57 4.09 -9.60 -17.93
C GLY A 57 2.60 -9.32 -17.71
N LEU A 58 1.86 -8.98 -18.77
CA LEU A 58 0.41 -8.92 -18.74
C LEU A 58 -0.19 -10.32 -18.60
N LYS A 59 -1.27 -10.43 -17.85
CA LYS A 59 -2.09 -11.63 -17.72
C LYS A 59 -3.55 -11.25 -17.92
N ASP A 60 -4.28 -12.05 -18.66
CA ASP A 60 -5.71 -11.81 -18.87
C ASP A 60 -6.50 -12.15 -17.60
N PHE A 61 -7.39 -11.25 -17.22
CA PHE A 61 -8.40 -11.45 -16.19
C PHE A 61 -9.78 -11.20 -16.78
N THR A 62 -10.77 -11.97 -16.36
CA THR A 62 -12.15 -11.71 -16.74
C THR A 62 -12.67 -10.46 -16.05
N LEU A 63 -13.61 -9.75 -16.69
CA LEU A 63 -14.29 -8.64 -16.04
C LEU A 63 -15.02 -9.11 -14.76
N ALA A 64 -15.62 -10.30 -14.78
CA ALA A 64 -16.28 -10.88 -13.61
C ALA A 64 -15.35 -11.01 -12.40
N GLU A 65 -14.13 -11.53 -12.58
CA GLU A 65 -13.12 -11.64 -11.51
C GLU A 65 -12.71 -10.28 -10.95
N LEU A 66 -12.56 -9.27 -11.81
CA LEU A 66 -12.08 -7.94 -11.42
C LEU A 66 -13.15 -7.10 -10.71
N THR A 67 -14.41 -7.28 -11.07
CA THR A 67 -15.51 -6.43 -10.56
C THR A 67 -16.43 -7.16 -9.58
N LEU A 68 -16.26 -8.47 -9.41
CA LEU A 68 -17.18 -9.33 -8.66
C LEU A 68 -18.62 -9.31 -9.23
N ASP A 69 -18.76 -9.13 -10.55
CA ASP A 69 -20.04 -9.16 -11.25
C ASP A 69 -20.02 -10.17 -12.40
N GLU A 70 -20.61 -11.34 -12.14
CA GLU A 70 -20.71 -12.49 -13.07
C GLU A 70 -21.42 -12.15 -14.40
N LYS A 71 -22.14 -11.02 -14.49
CA LYS A 71 -22.82 -10.61 -15.71
C LYS A 71 -21.89 -9.97 -16.73
N LEU A 72 -20.75 -9.42 -16.29
CA LEU A 72 -19.80 -8.75 -17.18
C LEU A 72 -18.96 -9.77 -17.95
N LYS A 73 -18.87 -9.57 -19.28
CA LYS A 73 -18.18 -10.47 -20.20
C LYS A 73 -16.98 -9.77 -20.83
N GLY A 74 -15.93 -10.54 -21.06
CA GLY A 74 -14.69 -10.07 -21.68
C GLY A 74 -13.50 -10.23 -20.75
N THR A 75 -12.32 -10.03 -21.32
CA THR A 75 -11.04 -10.10 -20.63
C THR A 75 -10.27 -8.79 -20.79
N VAL A 76 -9.46 -8.47 -19.79
CA VAL A 76 -8.54 -7.33 -19.82
C VAL A 76 -7.16 -7.82 -19.41
N PRO A 77 -6.11 -7.53 -20.19
CA PRO A 77 -4.74 -7.82 -19.79
C PRO A 77 -4.31 -6.87 -18.67
N CYS A 78 -3.96 -7.42 -17.52
CA CYS A 78 -3.56 -6.67 -16.33
C CYS A 78 -2.14 -7.05 -15.88
N LYS A 79 -1.48 -6.12 -15.20
CA LYS A 79 -0.23 -6.34 -14.46
C LYS A 79 -0.39 -5.80 -13.05
N PHE A 80 -0.41 -6.69 -12.07
CA PHE A 80 -0.59 -6.32 -10.67
C PHE A 80 0.75 -6.19 -9.95
N LEU A 81 0.91 -5.10 -9.22
CA LEU A 81 2.01 -4.92 -8.28
C LEU A 81 1.71 -5.63 -6.96
N LYS A 82 2.78 -6.08 -6.28
CA LYS A 82 2.67 -6.64 -4.94
C LYS A 82 2.24 -5.54 -3.97
N VAL A 83 1.26 -5.87 -3.13
CA VAL A 83 0.88 -5.06 -1.96
C VAL A 83 1.40 -5.72 -0.68
N VAL A 84 1.61 -4.94 0.37
CA VAL A 84 2.21 -5.41 1.62
C VAL A 84 1.32 -5.01 2.79
N GLY A 85 0.94 -5.97 3.64
CA GLY A 85 0.31 -5.66 4.92
C GLY A 85 1.36 -5.07 5.87
N VAL A 86 1.04 -3.94 6.48
CA VAL A 86 1.91 -3.24 7.42
C VAL A 86 1.17 -3.04 8.74
N ASP A 87 1.81 -3.46 9.81
CA ASP A 87 1.39 -3.29 11.19
C ASP A 87 2.49 -2.56 11.98
N LYS A 88 2.35 -2.49 13.31
CA LYS A 88 3.33 -1.80 14.16
C LYS A 88 4.74 -2.41 14.07
N GLU A 89 4.83 -3.73 13.88
CA GLU A 89 6.10 -4.46 13.84
C GLU A 89 6.85 -4.20 12.51
N SER A 90 6.11 -4.14 11.41
CA SER A 90 6.67 -3.97 10.06
C SER A 90 6.76 -2.51 9.59
N MET A 91 6.15 -1.55 10.31
CA MET A 91 6.09 -0.13 9.93
C MET A 91 7.47 0.45 9.60
N TYR A 92 8.44 0.23 10.47
CA TYR A 92 9.78 0.79 10.33
C TYR A 92 10.48 0.24 9.08
N ASP A 93 10.45 -1.08 8.89
CA ASP A 93 11.18 -1.73 7.80
C ASP A 93 10.53 -1.51 6.43
N VAL A 94 9.20 -1.44 6.36
CA VAL A 94 8.47 -1.37 5.09
C VAL A 94 8.23 0.08 4.66
N VAL A 95 7.80 0.95 5.58
CA VAL A 95 7.35 2.32 5.25
C VAL A 95 8.46 3.34 5.47
N ILE A 96 9.18 3.25 6.59
CA ILE A 96 10.17 4.28 6.96
C ILE A 96 11.49 4.07 6.22
N LYS A 97 12.05 2.85 6.24
CA LYS A 97 13.28 2.55 5.48
C LYS A 97 13.13 2.75 3.98
N SER A 98 11.91 2.61 3.45
CA SER A 98 11.64 2.89 2.04
C SER A 98 11.54 4.39 1.75
N GLY A 99 11.52 5.26 2.77
CA GLY A 99 11.33 6.70 2.63
C GLY A 99 9.93 7.09 2.15
N PHE A 100 8.91 6.25 2.38
CA PHE A 100 7.54 6.56 1.98
C PHE A 100 6.87 7.55 2.94
N GLN A 101 7.13 7.40 4.25
CA GLN A 101 6.77 8.38 5.26
C GLN A 101 8.00 8.74 6.10
N GLU A 102 8.04 9.97 6.60
CA GLU A 102 9.14 10.46 7.42
C GLU A 102 9.09 9.87 8.84
N TYR A 103 10.24 9.43 9.35
CA TYR A 103 10.37 8.84 10.69
C TYR A 103 9.84 9.77 11.78
N ASP A 104 10.29 11.03 11.77
CA ASP A 104 9.97 11.99 12.85
C ASP A 104 8.47 12.35 12.86
N GLU A 105 7.81 12.31 11.70
CA GLU A 105 6.37 12.56 11.60
C GLU A 105 5.55 11.36 12.08
N VAL A 106 5.96 10.14 11.72
CA VAL A 106 5.26 8.91 12.13
C VAL A 106 5.42 8.64 13.63
N TYR A 107 6.61 8.82 14.19
CA TYR A 107 6.89 8.52 15.60
C TYR A 107 6.83 9.72 16.53
N LYS A 108 6.34 10.88 16.06
CA LYS A 108 6.30 12.15 16.79
C LYS A 108 5.80 12.01 18.23
N ASP A 109 4.70 11.27 18.40
CA ASP A 109 3.97 11.16 19.67
C ASP A 109 4.28 9.85 20.43
N VAL A 110 5.17 9.00 19.88
CA VAL A 110 5.68 7.80 20.55
C VAL A 110 6.84 8.19 21.49
N PRO A 111 6.89 7.71 22.75
CA PRO A 111 8.02 8.00 23.65
C PRO A 111 9.36 7.55 23.06
N GLU A 112 10.42 8.35 23.20
CA GLU A 112 11.73 8.09 22.56
C GLU A 112 12.30 6.70 22.85
N LYS A 113 12.12 6.21 24.09
CA LYS A 113 12.56 4.88 24.52
C LYS A 113 11.87 3.72 23.77
N ASP A 114 10.69 3.97 23.20
CA ASP A 114 9.84 2.99 22.52
C ASP A 114 9.92 3.14 21.00
N ARG A 115 10.72 4.09 20.49
CA ARG A 115 10.91 4.30 19.04
C ARG A 115 11.95 3.33 18.48
N PRO A 116 11.81 2.86 17.23
CA PRO A 116 12.86 2.13 16.54
C PRO A 116 14.09 3.04 16.30
N PRO A 117 15.28 2.48 16.01
CA PRO A 117 16.48 3.28 15.76
C PRO A 117 16.29 4.31 14.65
N LYS A 118 16.84 5.52 14.82
CA LYS A 118 16.85 6.51 13.73
C LYS A 118 17.87 6.10 12.67
N ILE A 119 17.52 6.28 11.40
CA ILE A 119 18.39 6.04 10.22
C ILE A 119 19.29 7.25 10.02
#